data_AF-A0A2P2IFX2-F1
#
_entry.id   AF-A0A2P2IFX2-F1
#
_cell.length_a   1.000
_cell.length_b   1.000
_cell.length_c   1.000
_cell.angle_alpha   90.00
_cell.angle_beta   90.00
_cell.angle_gamma   90.00
#
_symmetry.space_group_name_H-M   'P 1'
#
loop_
_entity.id
_entity.type
_entity.pdbx_description
1 polymer ?
#
loop_
_entity_poly.entity_id
_entity_poly.type
_entity_poly.pdbx_seq_one_letter_code
_entity_poly.pdbx_strand_id
1 'polypeptide(L)'
;HHMRRMEESQPKKQRVVRSIGTHSGTFHCDEALACFLLHLTTKYANAEITRSRDSAILSKMDIVVDVGGVYSIDKQRFDHHQRGFVQTFDKNHETKLSSAGLVYKHFGLEIIRNVCKCSDEIASVLFLKLYESFIEGIDGIDNGIPQYTTDVLPNYQIGTDLSSRVSRLNPPWNESGQDIGALFRKAMDLTGSEFLDRLNYYHKSWLPAREIV
;
A
#
# COMPACT_ATOMS: atom_id res chain seq x y z
N HIS A 1 33.71 -27.33 46.88
CA HIS A 1 32.99 -26.07 46.62
C HIS A 1 32.91 -25.82 45.12
N HIS A 2 31.76 -26.10 44.48
CA HIS A 2 31.51 -25.75 43.09
C HIS A 2 30.20 -24.95 43.05
N MET A 3 30.31 -23.62 42.96
CA MET A 3 29.17 -22.73 42.79
C MET A 3 28.67 -22.85 41.35
N ARG A 4 27.44 -23.34 41.17
CA ARG A 4 26.68 -23.20 39.93
C ARG A 4 26.37 -21.72 39.73
N ARG A 5 26.87 -21.11 38.65
CA ARG A 5 26.36 -19.83 38.15
C ARG A 5 24.94 -20.08 37.64
N MET A 6 23.97 -19.40 38.23
CA MET A 6 22.65 -19.24 37.62
C MET A 6 22.81 -18.24 36.47
N GLU A 7 22.51 -18.65 35.25
CA GLU A 7 22.33 -17.71 34.13
C GLU A 7 20.99 -17.00 34.32
N GLU A 8 21.05 -15.69 34.58
CA GLU A 8 19.88 -14.83 34.57
C GLU A 8 19.29 -14.76 33.15
N SER A 9 18.04 -15.21 33.00
CA SER A 9 17.29 -15.04 31.77
C SER A 9 17.01 -13.54 31.54
N GLN A 10 17.56 -12.98 30.45
CA GLN A 10 17.25 -11.60 30.08
C GLN A 10 15.75 -11.41 29.80
N PRO A 11 15.13 -10.31 30.25
CA PRO A 11 13.72 -10.05 30.01
C PRO A 11 13.46 -9.83 28.51
N LYS A 12 12.52 -10.59 27.94
CA LYS A 12 12.06 -10.39 26.56
C LYS A 12 11.49 -8.98 26.42
N LYS A 13 12.13 -8.11 25.63
CA LYS A 13 11.58 -6.79 25.26
C LYS A 13 10.20 -7.01 24.62
N GLN A 14 9.17 -6.45 25.25
CA GLN A 14 7.81 -6.50 24.73
C GLN A 14 7.79 -5.76 23.39
N ARG A 15 7.50 -6.48 22.30
CA ARG A 15 7.47 -5.90 20.96
C ARG A 15 6.23 -5.01 20.87
N VAL A 16 6.45 -3.69 20.78
CA VAL A 16 5.36 -2.72 20.58
C VAL A 16 4.72 -3.01 19.23
N VAL A 17 3.47 -3.45 19.26
CA VAL A 17 2.64 -3.64 18.06
C VAL A 17 2.24 -2.25 17.57
N ARG A 18 2.52 -1.95 16.31
CA ARG A 18 2.14 -0.68 15.66
C ARG A 18 0.69 -0.75 15.19
N SER A 19 0.13 0.40 14.82
CA SER A 19 -1.25 0.52 14.40
C SER A 19 -1.38 1.32 13.09
N ILE A 20 -2.22 0.83 12.18
CA ILE A 20 -2.57 1.46 10.91
C ILE A 20 -4.05 1.84 10.97
N GLY A 21 -4.37 3.12 10.74
CA GLY A 21 -5.73 3.61 10.58
C GLY A 21 -6.11 3.77 9.10
N THR A 22 -7.32 3.38 8.73
CA THR A 22 -7.93 3.71 7.42
C THR A 22 -9.44 3.90 7.55
N HIS A 23 -10.14 4.33 6.50
CA HIS A 23 -11.58 4.58 6.58
C HIS A 23 -12.40 3.29 6.73
N SER A 24 -13.60 3.42 7.29
CA SER A 24 -14.55 2.29 7.46
C SER A 24 -15.65 2.22 6.40
N GLY A 25 -15.53 2.95 5.28
CA GLY A 25 -16.50 2.91 4.18
C GLY A 25 -16.34 1.71 3.25
N THR A 26 -16.97 1.78 2.06
CA THR A 26 -16.61 0.95 0.91
C THR A 26 -15.11 0.99 0.72
N PHE A 27 -14.45 -0.16 0.65
CA PHE A 27 -13.01 -0.19 0.46
C PHE A 27 -12.61 -0.16 -1.00
N HIS A 28 -11.47 0.48 -1.28
CA HIS A 28 -10.89 0.65 -2.59
C HIS A 28 -9.57 -0.12 -2.70
N CYS A 29 -8.95 0.00 -3.86
CA CYS A 29 -7.70 -0.69 -4.14
C CYS A 29 -6.52 -0.04 -3.43
N ASP A 30 -6.55 1.29 -3.31
CA ASP A 30 -5.42 2.07 -2.87
C ASP A 30 -5.16 1.86 -1.37
N GLU A 31 -6.18 1.94 -0.51
CA GLU A 31 -6.00 1.77 0.93
C GLU A 31 -5.78 0.30 1.32
N ALA A 32 -6.37 -0.64 0.57
CA ALA A 32 -6.05 -2.06 0.69
C ALA A 32 -4.57 -2.34 0.35
N LEU A 33 -4.07 -1.81 -0.76
CA LEU A 33 -2.66 -1.95 -1.13
C LEU A 33 -1.73 -1.21 -0.17
N ALA A 34 -2.07 0.01 0.23
CA ALA A 34 -1.30 0.81 1.19
C ALA A 34 -1.08 0.04 2.50
N CYS A 35 -2.14 -0.56 3.06
CA CYS A 35 -2.05 -1.39 4.26
C CYS A 35 -1.12 -2.60 4.05
N PHE A 36 -1.24 -3.30 2.93
CA PHE A 36 -0.38 -4.43 2.60
C PHE A 36 1.09 -4.02 2.47
N LEU A 37 1.38 -2.95 1.73
CA LEU A 37 2.73 -2.41 1.53
C LEU A 37 3.38 -2.04 2.87
N LEU A 38 2.64 -1.44 3.80
CA LEU A 38 3.14 -1.14 5.13
C LEU A 38 3.56 -2.40 5.90
N HIS A 39 2.85 -3.53 5.75
CA HIS A 39 3.27 -4.81 6.33
C HIS A 39 4.57 -5.39 5.72
N LEU A 40 5.04 -4.88 4.58
CA LEU A 40 6.35 -5.23 4.03
C LEU A 40 7.49 -4.35 4.58
N THR A 41 7.17 -3.33 5.38
CA THR A 41 8.18 -2.50 6.08
C THR A 41 8.57 -3.14 7.40
N THR A 42 9.76 -2.78 7.89
CA THR A 42 10.27 -3.25 9.19
C THR A 42 9.42 -2.72 10.35
N LYS A 43 9.02 -1.44 10.26
CA LYS A 43 8.31 -0.74 11.34
C LYS A 43 6.87 -1.24 11.49
N TYR A 44 6.18 -1.54 10.39
CA TYR A 44 4.75 -1.86 10.38
C TYR A 44 4.45 -3.32 10.00
N ALA A 45 5.46 -4.20 9.97
CA ALA A 45 5.34 -5.62 9.59
C ALA A 45 4.23 -6.39 10.31
N ASN A 46 4.00 -6.06 11.58
CA ASN A 46 2.98 -6.70 12.42
C ASN A 46 1.96 -5.69 12.93
N ALA A 47 1.75 -4.59 12.22
CA ALA A 47 0.83 -3.56 12.67
C ALA A 47 -0.62 -4.07 12.63
N GLU A 48 -1.43 -3.69 13.61
CA GLU A 48 -2.86 -3.95 13.60
C GLU A 48 -3.59 -2.88 12.77
N ILE A 49 -4.58 -3.31 12.00
CA ILE A 49 -5.37 -2.41 11.15
C ILE A 49 -6.69 -2.07 11.83
N THR A 50 -6.95 -0.77 11.97
CA THR A 50 -8.21 -0.22 12.48
C THR A 50 -8.91 0.55 11.37
N ARG A 51 -10.12 0.13 11.00
CA ARG A 51 -10.99 0.84 10.05
C ARG A 51 -11.94 1.76 10.82
N SER A 52 -11.82 3.07 10.66
CA SER A 52 -12.64 4.07 11.35
C SER A 52 -12.67 5.41 10.60
N ARG A 53 -13.71 6.20 10.83
CA ARG A 53 -13.76 7.63 10.47
C ARG A 53 -13.70 8.56 11.69
N ASP A 54 -13.62 8.00 12.89
CA ASP A 54 -13.53 8.77 14.14
C ASP A 54 -12.12 9.33 14.32
N SER A 55 -11.99 10.65 14.31
CA SER A 55 -10.72 11.36 14.48
C SER A 55 -10.08 11.09 15.85
N ALA A 56 -10.85 10.81 16.90
CA ALA A 56 -10.34 10.46 18.21
C ALA A 56 -9.68 9.07 18.23
N ILE A 57 -10.10 8.15 17.35
CA ILE A 57 -9.45 6.86 17.12
C ILE A 57 -8.22 7.06 16.23
N LEU A 58 -8.39 7.72 15.08
CA LEU A 58 -7.34 7.89 14.08
C LEU A 58 -6.15 8.72 14.58
N SER A 59 -6.37 9.67 15.49
CA SER A 59 -5.28 10.47 16.09
C SER A 59 -4.31 9.63 16.94
N LYS A 60 -4.74 8.45 17.41
CA LYS A 60 -3.92 7.53 18.22
C LYS A 60 -3.13 6.53 17.39
N MET A 61 -3.43 6.41 16.09
CA MET A 61 -2.78 5.45 15.20
C MET A 61 -1.36 5.92 14.83
N ASP A 62 -0.43 4.96 14.75
CA ASP A 62 0.98 5.22 14.40
C ASP A 62 1.14 5.69 12.95
N ILE A 63 0.23 5.29 12.07
CA ILE A 63 0.13 5.74 10.68
C ILE A 63 -1.34 5.69 10.25
N VAL A 64 -1.77 6.65 9.42
CA VAL A 64 -3.12 6.68 8.86
C VAL A 64 -3.03 6.87 7.36
N VAL A 65 -3.82 6.08 6.63
CA VAL A 65 -3.92 6.10 5.16
C VAL A 65 -5.37 6.30 4.76
N ASP A 66 -5.59 7.04 3.69
CA ASP A 66 -6.90 7.19 3.04
C ASP A 66 -8.04 7.75 3.91
N VAL A 67 -7.68 8.46 4.98
CA VAL A 67 -8.65 9.12 5.84
C VAL A 67 -8.00 10.25 6.65
N GLY A 68 -8.78 11.29 6.92
CA GLY A 68 -8.41 12.39 7.81
C GLY A 68 -8.07 13.70 7.12
N GLY A 69 -8.02 13.73 5.78
CA GLY A 69 -7.79 14.91 4.94
C GLY A 69 -6.40 15.53 5.13
N VAL A 70 -5.39 14.71 5.45
CA VAL A 70 -4.04 15.19 5.74
C VAL A 70 -2.98 14.31 5.08
N TYR A 71 -2.10 14.94 4.32
CA TYR A 71 -0.82 14.38 3.93
C TYR A 71 0.32 15.05 4.73
N SER A 72 1.02 14.26 5.55
CA SER A 72 2.16 14.70 6.35
C SER A 72 3.06 13.50 6.66
N ILE A 73 4.29 13.56 6.15
CA ILE A 73 5.31 12.53 6.40
C ILE A 73 5.66 12.50 7.89
N ASP A 74 5.89 13.65 8.51
CA ASP A 74 6.26 13.76 9.93
C ASP A 74 5.19 13.16 10.85
N LYS A 75 3.92 13.39 10.53
CA LYS A 75 2.78 12.86 11.30
C LYS A 75 2.33 11.48 10.83
N GLN A 76 2.97 10.90 9.81
CA GLN A 76 2.58 9.62 9.22
C GLN A 76 1.09 9.61 8.84
N ARG A 77 0.68 10.61 8.05
CA ARG A 77 -0.67 10.75 7.51
C ARG A 77 -0.56 10.77 5.98
N PHE A 78 -1.22 9.85 5.32
CA PHE A 78 -1.13 9.64 3.87
C PHE A 78 -2.54 9.58 3.29
N ASP A 79 -3.23 10.72 3.33
CA ASP A 79 -4.50 10.92 2.66
C ASP A 79 -4.32 11.92 1.50
N HIS A 80 -5.11 11.77 0.45
CA HIS A 80 -5.11 12.57 -0.78
C HIS A 80 -6.42 13.35 -0.99
N HIS A 81 -7.45 13.11 -0.18
CA HIS A 81 -8.79 13.68 -0.33
C HIS A 81 -8.90 15.19 -0.01
N GLN A 82 -7.85 15.83 0.51
CA GLN A 82 -7.85 17.26 0.82
C GLN A 82 -8.02 18.12 -0.43
N ARG A 83 -8.82 19.19 -0.30
CA ARG A 83 -9.01 20.17 -1.37
C ARG A 83 -7.67 20.75 -1.81
N GLY A 84 -7.41 20.75 -3.11
CA GLY A 84 -6.17 21.27 -3.68
C GLY A 84 -5.00 20.30 -3.63
N PHE A 85 -5.22 19.02 -3.33
CA PHE A 85 -4.16 18.02 -3.46
C PHE A 85 -3.69 17.89 -4.91
N VAL A 86 -2.37 18.00 -5.10
CA VAL A 86 -1.68 18.00 -6.39
C VAL A 86 -0.33 17.27 -6.33
N GLN A 87 -0.09 16.46 -5.29
CA GLN A 87 1.19 15.76 -5.16
C GLN A 87 1.26 14.62 -6.19
N THR A 88 2.36 14.58 -6.91
CA THR A 88 2.71 13.52 -7.85
C THR A 88 3.92 12.74 -7.34
N PHE A 89 4.27 11.64 -8.00
CA PHE A 89 5.40 10.79 -7.60
C PHE A 89 6.73 11.54 -7.63
N ASP A 90 7.01 12.20 -8.74
CA ASP A 90 8.16 13.09 -8.94
C ASP A 90 7.83 14.13 -10.03
N LYS A 91 8.85 14.85 -10.51
CA LYS A 91 8.71 15.88 -11.55
C LYS A 91 8.39 15.33 -12.95
N ASN A 92 8.52 14.03 -13.18
CA ASN A 92 8.32 13.38 -14.47
C ASN A 92 6.95 12.70 -14.58
N HIS A 93 6.16 12.69 -13.49
CA HIS A 93 4.82 12.11 -13.45
C HIS A 93 3.79 13.17 -13.11
N GLU A 94 2.67 13.16 -13.83
CA GLU A 94 1.57 14.12 -13.66
C GLU A 94 0.39 13.54 -12.88
N THR A 95 0.32 12.21 -12.76
CA THR A 95 -0.72 11.49 -12.03
C THR A 95 -0.68 11.86 -10.55
N LYS A 96 -1.81 12.33 -10.02
CA LYS A 96 -1.97 12.59 -8.59
C LYS A 96 -1.90 11.29 -7.83
N LEU A 97 -1.19 11.27 -6.71
CA LEU A 97 -1.06 10.07 -5.90
C LEU A 97 -2.36 9.76 -5.14
N SER A 98 -2.71 8.47 -5.07
CA SER A 98 -3.64 7.90 -4.08
C SER A 98 -2.91 7.61 -2.77
N SER A 99 -3.58 7.04 -1.77
CA SER A 99 -2.93 6.61 -0.53
C SER A 99 -1.90 5.50 -0.78
N ALA A 100 -2.12 4.60 -1.74
CA ALA A 100 -1.13 3.61 -2.17
C ALA A 100 0.12 4.28 -2.76
N GLY A 101 -0.06 5.23 -3.67
CA GLY A 101 1.04 5.97 -4.28
C GLY A 101 1.86 6.75 -3.27
N LEU A 102 1.20 7.37 -2.28
CA LEU A 102 1.87 8.06 -1.18
C LEU A 102 2.69 7.11 -0.31
N VAL A 103 2.13 5.97 0.12
CA VAL A 103 2.87 4.96 0.88
C VAL A 103 4.04 4.43 0.06
N TYR A 104 3.81 4.10 -1.21
CA TYR A 104 4.86 3.59 -2.08
C TYR A 104 5.99 4.61 -2.27
N LYS A 105 5.68 5.89 -2.48
CA LYS A 105 6.67 6.96 -2.62
C LYS A 105 7.64 7.04 -1.42
N HIS A 106 7.17 6.80 -0.20
CA HIS A 106 7.99 6.94 1.02
C HIS A 106 8.60 5.63 1.52
N PHE A 107 7.94 4.50 1.27
CA PHE A 107 8.36 3.20 1.81
C PHE A 107 8.80 2.21 0.73
N GLY A 108 8.55 2.47 -0.55
CA GLY A 108 8.77 1.52 -1.65
C GLY A 108 10.20 1.01 -1.77
N LEU A 109 11.20 1.88 -1.58
CA LEU A 109 12.60 1.45 -1.55
C LEU A 109 12.92 0.50 -0.38
N GLU A 110 12.36 0.74 0.80
CA GLU A 110 12.49 -0.19 1.94
C GLU A 110 11.80 -1.52 1.62
N ILE A 111 10.57 -1.46 1.12
CA ILE A 111 9.76 -2.63 0.77
C ILE A 111 10.50 -3.52 -0.23
N ILE A 112 11.02 -2.94 -1.32
CA ILE A 112 11.75 -3.69 -2.35
C ILE A 112 12.99 -4.35 -1.76
N ARG A 113 13.78 -3.63 -0.96
CA ARG A 113 14.97 -4.21 -0.30
C ARG A 113 14.58 -5.34 0.65
N ASN A 114 13.50 -5.18 1.39
CA ASN A 114 13.02 -6.19 2.33
C ASN A 114 12.56 -7.47 1.61
N VAL A 115 11.88 -7.35 0.48
CA VAL A 115 11.36 -8.49 -0.29
C VAL A 115 12.45 -9.15 -1.14
N CYS A 116 13.20 -8.35 -1.92
CA CYS A 116 14.13 -8.86 -2.93
C CYS A 116 15.53 -9.15 -2.37
N LYS A 117 15.90 -8.59 -1.22
CA LYS A 117 17.26 -8.67 -0.64
C LYS A 117 18.36 -8.25 -1.63
N CYS A 118 18.10 -7.19 -2.39
CA CYS A 118 18.98 -6.68 -3.44
C CYS A 118 19.74 -5.41 -2.99
N SER A 119 20.67 -4.93 -3.83
CA SER A 119 21.39 -3.66 -3.62
C SER A 119 20.48 -2.44 -3.83
N ASP A 120 20.96 -1.26 -3.42
CA ASP A 120 20.24 0.00 -3.55
C ASP A 120 20.05 0.41 -5.02
N GLU A 121 21.03 0.08 -5.89
CA GLU A 121 20.95 0.35 -7.32
C GLU A 121 19.82 -0.48 -7.96
N ILE A 122 19.78 -1.78 -7.65
CA ILE A 122 18.70 -2.67 -8.13
C ILE A 122 17.36 -2.21 -7.58
N ALA A 123 17.29 -1.88 -6.28
CA ALA A 123 16.07 -1.41 -5.65
C ALA A 123 15.55 -0.13 -6.31
N SER A 124 16.43 0.80 -6.68
CA SER A 124 16.07 2.05 -7.34
C SER A 124 15.49 1.83 -8.74
N VAL A 125 16.07 0.90 -9.52
CA VAL A 125 15.55 0.54 -10.84
C VAL A 125 14.17 -0.11 -10.73
N LEU A 126 14.00 -1.05 -9.79
CA LEU A 126 12.71 -1.70 -9.55
C LEU A 126 11.68 -0.71 -9.00
N PHE A 127 12.10 0.25 -8.18
CA PHE A 127 11.23 1.24 -7.55
C PHE A 127 10.50 2.09 -8.58
N LEU A 128 11.24 2.67 -9.52
CA LEU A 128 10.66 3.44 -10.61
C LEU A 128 9.84 2.55 -11.54
N LYS A 129 10.37 1.36 -11.89
CA LYS A 129 9.67 0.47 -12.83
C LYS A 129 8.31 0.02 -12.31
N LEU A 130 8.22 -0.33 -11.03
CA LEU A 130 6.97 -0.72 -10.39
C LEU A 130 5.99 0.45 -10.24
N TYR A 131 6.48 1.67 -10.04
CA TYR A 131 5.60 2.82 -10.03
C TYR A 131 4.89 2.96 -11.39
N GLU A 132 5.65 3.10 -12.46
CA GLU A 132 5.15 3.34 -13.83
C GLU A 132 4.25 2.22 -14.36
N SER A 133 4.47 0.97 -13.92
CA SER A 133 3.81 -0.20 -14.49
C SER A 133 2.75 -0.84 -13.61
N PHE A 134 2.55 -0.31 -12.40
CA PHE A 134 1.60 -0.88 -11.45
C PHE A 134 0.96 0.19 -10.54
N ILE A 135 1.76 0.92 -9.76
CA ILE A 135 1.21 1.85 -8.74
C ILE A 135 0.51 3.05 -9.39
N GLU A 136 1.08 3.63 -10.45
CA GLU A 136 0.51 4.81 -11.12
C GLU A 136 -0.89 4.54 -11.69
N GLY A 137 -1.15 3.31 -12.16
CA GLY A 137 -2.48 2.91 -12.61
C GLY A 137 -3.52 2.91 -11.49
N ILE A 138 -3.12 2.52 -10.28
CA ILE A 138 -3.97 2.57 -9.08
C ILE A 138 -4.22 4.02 -8.69
N ASP A 139 -3.18 4.85 -8.69
CA ASP A 139 -3.27 6.29 -8.44
C ASP A 139 -4.25 6.98 -9.41
N GLY A 140 -4.14 6.67 -10.71
CA GLY A 140 -5.02 7.21 -11.73
C GLY A 140 -6.48 6.80 -11.54
N ILE A 141 -6.74 5.51 -11.33
CA ILE A 141 -8.11 4.99 -11.14
C ILE A 141 -8.77 5.62 -9.91
N ASP A 142 -8.05 5.65 -8.80
CA ASP A 142 -8.56 6.13 -7.52
C ASP A 142 -8.86 7.65 -7.54
N ASN A 143 -8.01 8.43 -8.21
CA ASN A 143 -8.25 9.86 -8.42
C ASN A 143 -9.24 10.16 -9.57
N GLY A 144 -9.80 9.14 -10.24
CA GLY A 144 -10.72 9.31 -11.37
C GLY A 144 -10.07 9.95 -12.60
N ILE A 145 -8.76 9.78 -12.77
CA ILE A 145 -7.99 10.30 -13.89
C ILE A 145 -8.13 9.34 -15.08
N PRO A 146 -8.64 9.79 -16.24
CA PRO A 146 -8.72 8.94 -17.42
C PRO A 146 -7.31 8.64 -17.95
N GLN A 147 -7.09 7.42 -18.43
CA GLN A 147 -5.81 7.00 -19.02
C GLN A 147 -5.44 7.83 -20.27
N TYR A 148 -6.45 8.38 -20.97
CA TYR A 148 -6.28 9.21 -22.15
C TYR A 148 -7.21 10.42 -22.06
N THR A 149 -6.67 11.61 -22.32
CA THR A 149 -7.49 12.82 -22.50
C THR A 149 -8.08 12.80 -23.90
N THR A 150 -9.32 12.32 -24.03
CA THR A 150 -10.02 12.21 -25.33
C THR A 150 -11.53 12.31 -25.15
N ASP A 151 -12.21 12.84 -26.17
CA ASP A 151 -13.67 12.89 -26.27
C ASP A 151 -14.26 11.60 -26.88
N VAL A 152 -13.41 10.66 -27.30
CA VAL A 152 -13.83 9.39 -27.90
C VAL A 152 -14.22 8.40 -26.81
N LEU A 153 -15.45 7.88 -26.88
CA LEU A 153 -15.92 6.83 -25.97
C LEU A 153 -15.23 5.49 -26.27
N PRO A 154 -14.92 4.68 -25.23
CA PRO A 154 -14.35 3.36 -25.44
C PRO A 154 -15.37 2.43 -26.10
N ASN A 155 -14.90 1.60 -27.04
CA ASN A 155 -15.75 0.61 -27.71
C ASN A 155 -16.26 -0.49 -26.78
N TYR A 156 -15.59 -0.73 -25.65
CA TYR A 156 -15.97 -1.70 -24.63
C TYR A 156 -15.49 -1.25 -23.24
N GLN A 157 -16.14 -1.76 -22.20
CA GLN A 157 -15.74 -1.53 -20.81
C GLN A 157 -14.78 -2.64 -20.35
N ILE A 158 -13.73 -2.25 -19.62
CA ILE A 158 -12.82 -3.18 -18.94
C ILE A 158 -13.17 -3.16 -17.45
N GLY A 159 -13.40 -4.33 -16.87
CA GLY A 159 -13.64 -4.52 -15.43
C GLY A 159 -12.75 -5.59 -14.81
N THR A 160 -11.64 -5.92 -15.48
CA THR A 160 -10.70 -6.96 -15.06
C THR A 160 -9.48 -6.40 -14.33
N ASP A 161 -9.34 -5.08 -14.27
CA ASP A 161 -8.28 -4.41 -13.51
C ASP A 161 -8.38 -4.71 -12.01
N LEU A 162 -7.29 -4.43 -11.30
CA LEU A 162 -7.17 -4.74 -9.88
C LEU A 162 -8.21 -3.97 -9.04
N SER A 163 -8.47 -2.69 -9.35
CA SER A 163 -9.46 -1.89 -8.63
C SER A 163 -10.88 -2.42 -8.81
N SER A 164 -11.25 -2.83 -10.02
CA SER A 164 -12.52 -3.50 -10.29
C SER A 164 -12.65 -4.83 -9.53
N ARG A 165 -11.56 -5.60 -9.41
CA ARG A 165 -11.54 -6.87 -8.65
C ARG A 165 -11.69 -6.63 -7.15
N VAL A 166 -11.04 -5.61 -6.59
CA VAL A 166 -11.20 -5.21 -5.19
C VAL A 166 -12.63 -4.73 -4.93
N SER A 167 -13.18 -3.90 -5.82
CA SER A 167 -14.56 -3.41 -5.71
C SER A 167 -15.57 -4.56 -5.56
N ARG A 168 -15.41 -5.65 -6.32
CA ARG A 168 -16.25 -6.86 -6.23
C ARG A 168 -16.16 -7.63 -4.90
N LEU A 169 -15.17 -7.35 -4.06
CA LEU A 169 -15.08 -7.94 -2.72
C LEU A 169 -15.91 -7.17 -1.69
N ASN A 170 -16.36 -5.95 -1.99
CA ASN A 170 -17.25 -5.22 -1.10
C ASN A 170 -18.60 -5.95 -0.99
N PRO A 171 -19.25 -5.89 0.18
CA PRO A 171 -20.60 -6.41 0.36
C PRO A 171 -21.58 -5.78 -0.65
N PRO A 172 -22.54 -6.54 -1.19
CA PRO A 172 -23.71 -5.96 -1.82
C PRO A 172 -24.44 -5.03 -0.84
N TRP A 173 -24.95 -3.89 -1.33
CA TRP A 173 -25.64 -2.89 -0.51
C TRP A 173 -26.91 -3.44 0.17
N ASN A 174 -27.47 -4.54 -0.33
CA ASN A 174 -28.69 -5.19 0.13
C ASN A 174 -28.43 -6.40 1.03
N GLU A 175 -27.18 -6.70 1.39
CA GLU A 175 -26.82 -7.78 2.31
C GLU A 175 -26.31 -7.22 3.64
N SER A 176 -26.63 -7.91 4.74
CA SER A 176 -26.22 -7.53 6.10
C SER A 176 -25.51 -8.70 6.79
N GLY A 177 -24.71 -8.40 7.83
CA GLY A 177 -24.04 -9.42 8.63
C GLY A 177 -22.73 -9.96 8.06
N GLN A 178 -22.23 -9.40 6.95
CA GLN A 178 -20.93 -9.77 6.41
C GLN A 178 -19.78 -9.21 7.28
N ASP A 179 -18.72 -10.00 7.47
CA ASP A 179 -17.50 -9.53 8.13
C ASP A 179 -16.66 -8.68 7.16
N ILE A 180 -16.89 -7.36 7.19
CA ILE A 180 -16.17 -6.38 6.39
C ILE A 180 -14.66 -6.42 6.65
N GLY A 181 -14.25 -6.74 7.88
CA GLY A 181 -12.84 -6.89 8.22
C GLY A 181 -12.21 -8.07 7.48
N ALA A 182 -12.91 -9.20 7.39
CA ALA A 182 -12.46 -10.35 6.60
C ALA A 182 -12.43 -10.05 5.10
N LEU A 183 -13.42 -9.34 4.57
CA LEU A 183 -13.44 -8.93 3.16
C LEU A 183 -12.30 -7.96 2.83
N PHE A 184 -12.01 -7.01 3.72
CA PHE A 184 -10.89 -6.10 3.54
C PHE A 184 -9.55 -6.84 3.58
N ARG A 185 -9.37 -7.83 4.47
CA ARG A 185 -8.18 -8.69 4.45
C ARG A 185 -8.03 -9.43 3.13
N LYS A 186 -9.12 -9.95 2.55
CA LYS A 186 -9.08 -10.55 1.20
C LYS A 186 -8.68 -9.54 0.13
N ALA A 187 -9.12 -8.28 0.24
CA ALA A 187 -8.70 -7.22 -0.68
C ALA A 187 -7.22 -6.90 -0.54
N MET A 188 -6.68 -6.84 0.69
CA MET A 188 -5.25 -6.69 0.93
C MET A 188 -4.43 -7.86 0.37
N ASP A 189 -4.88 -9.10 0.57
CA ASP A 189 -4.20 -10.28 0.02
C ASP A 189 -4.19 -10.26 -1.51
N LEU A 190 -5.31 -9.85 -2.11
CA LEU A 190 -5.46 -9.70 -3.56
C LEU A 190 -4.49 -8.64 -4.13
N THR A 191 -4.48 -7.43 -3.58
CA THR A 191 -3.61 -6.35 -4.08
C THR A 191 -2.14 -6.64 -3.79
N GLY A 192 -1.86 -7.22 -2.63
CA GLY A 192 -0.53 -7.58 -2.18
C GLY A 192 0.11 -8.71 -2.97
N SER A 193 -0.63 -9.78 -3.25
CA SER A 193 -0.14 -10.88 -4.10
C SER A 193 0.20 -10.38 -5.50
N GLU A 194 -0.65 -9.53 -6.09
CA GLU A 194 -0.38 -8.98 -7.41
C GLU A 194 0.86 -8.06 -7.41
N PHE A 195 1.01 -7.21 -6.40
CA PHE A 195 2.24 -6.40 -6.25
C PHE A 195 3.49 -7.28 -6.16
N LEU A 196 3.46 -8.33 -5.34
CA LEU A 196 4.59 -9.24 -5.16
C LEU A 196 4.91 -10.02 -6.43
N ASP A 197 3.89 -10.45 -7.19
CA ASP A 197 4.06 -11.12 -8.48
C ASP A 197 4.73 -10.20 -9.50
N ARG A 198 4.29 -8.94 -9.59
CA ARG A 198 4.92 -7.92 -10.45
C ARG A 198 6.36 -7.64 -10.05
N LEU A 199 6.62 -7.44 -8.75
CA LEU A 199 7.97 -7.23 -8.22
C LEU A 199 8.88 -8.42 -8.54
N ASN A 200 8.40 -9.64 -8.29
CA ASN A 200 9.15 -10.86 -8.56
C ASN A 200 9.46 -11.02 -10.05
N TYR A 201 8.50 -10.74 -10.94
CA TYR A 201 8.72 -10.72 -12.39
C TYR A 201 9.79 -9.69 -12.79
N TYR A 202 9.69 -8.46 -12.29
CA TYR A 202 10.64 -7.42 -12.65
C TYR A 202 12.06 -7.72 -12.14
N HIS A 203 12.17 -8.26 -10.93
CA HIS A 203 13.45 -8.61 -10.33
C HIS A 203 14.09 -9.83 -11.00
N LYS A 204 13.33 -10.91 -11.25
CA LYS A 204 13.90 -12.20 -11.68
C LYS A 204 13.90 -12.43 -13.19
N SER A 205 13.12 -11.65 -13.95
CA SER A 205 12.97 -11.88 -15.39
C SER A 205 13.30 -10.63 -16.20
N TRP A 206 12.64 -9.50 -15.93
CA TRP A 206 12.85 -8.30 -16.73
C TRP A 206 14.24 -7.68 -16.52
N LEU A 207 14.72 -7.59 -15.28
CA LEU A 207 16.01 -6.97 -15.00
C LEU A 207 17.19 -7.76 -15.60
N PRO A 208 17.32 -9.10 -15.39
CA PRO A 208 18.41 -9.87 -16.01
C PRO A 208 18.35 -9.88 -17.54
N ALA A 209 17.15 -9.82 -18.14
CA ALA A 209 17.03 -9.77 -19.59
C ALA A 209 17.74 -8.53 -20.18
N ARG A 210 17.76 -7.40 -19.46
CA ARG A 210 18.42 -6.16 -19.93
C ARG A 210 19.94 -6.27 -20.09
N GLU A 211 20.57 -7.29 -19.51
CA GLU A 211 22.01 -7.53 -19.65
C GLU A 211 22.34 -8.42 -20.87
N ILE A 212 21.32 -9.06 -21.46
CA ILE A 212 21.45 -10.04 -22.54
C ILE A 212 21.11 -9.44 -23.90
N VAL A 213 20.21 -8.45 -23.96
CA VAL A 213 19.70 -7.84 -25.21
C VAL A 213 20.34 -6.49 -25.52
#